data_AF-A0A529JPQ7-F1
#
_entry.id   AF-A0A529JPQ7-F1
#
_cell.length_a   1.000
_cell.length_b   1.000
_cell.length_c   1.000
_cell.angle_alpha   90.00
_cell.angle_beta   90.00
_cell.angle_gamma   90.00
#
_symmetry.space_group_name_H-M   'P 1'
#
loop_
_entity.id
_entity.type
_entity.pdbx_description
1 polymer ?
#
loop_
_entity_poly.entity_id
_entity_poly.type
_entity_poly.pdbx_seq_one_letter_code
_entity_poly.pdbx_strand_id
1 'polypeptide(L)'
;ARVAPAMTILATVSAPLVFLLDISGRAMLWLLGQRGESEEKVTDEEIKMLVAEAEHHGTIESDERRMIAGVMRLGDRAVRAVMTPRTEVDWINLQS
;
A
#
# COMPACT_ATOMS: atom_id res chain seq x y z
N ALA A 1 -39.16 1.43 -4.01
CA ALA A 1 -38.17 2.22 -3.26
C ALA A 1 -38.70 2.59 -1.86
N ARG A 2 -38.79 1.64 -0.92
CA ARG A 2 -39.25 1.88 0.48
C ARG A 2 -38.33 1.25 1.54
N VAL A 3 -37.11 0.86 1.17
CA VAL A 3 -36.15 0.22 2.11
C VAL A 3 -35.24 1.27 2.78
N ALA A 4 -34.99 2.39 2.10
CA ALA A 4 -34.18 3.50 2.61
C ALA A 4 -34.57 3.97 4.03
N PRO A 5 -35.87 4.25 4.35
CA PRO A 5 -36.21 4.75 5.69
C PRO A 5 -36.06 3.68 6.79
N ALA A 6 -36.29 2.40 6.49
CA ALA A 6 -36.09 1.32 7.46
C ALA A 6 -34.59 1.13 7.79
N MET A 7 -33.72 1.26 6.78
CA MET A 7 -32.27 1.25 6.99
C MET A 7 -31.78 2.46 7.79
N THR A 8 -32.34 3.65 7.57
CA THR A 8 -31.98 4.84 8.35
C THR A 8 -32.35 4.67 9.83
N ILE A 9 -33.55 4.18 10.13
CA ILE A 9 -33.99 3.96 11.52
C ILE A 9 -33.08 2.95 12.23
N LEU A 10 -32.80 1.82 11.58
CA LEU A 10 -31.90 0.80 12.12
C LEU A 10 -30.51 1.38 12.37
N ALA A 11 -29.96 2.12 11.41
CA ALA A 11 -28.65 2.76 11.54
C ALA A 11 -28.62 3.78 12.69
N THR A 12 -29.65 4.61 12.86
CA THR A 12 -29.72 5.60 13.93
C THR A 12 -29.83 4.97 15.33
N VAL A 13 -30.58 3.87 15.46
CA VAL A 13 -30.71 3.15 16.73
C VAL A 13 -29.43 2.38 17.07
N SER A 14 -28.77 1.80 16.08
CA SER A 14 -27.51 1.07 16.27
C SER A 14 -26.29 2.01 16.39
N ALA A 15 -26.36 3.25 15.90
CA ALA A 15 -25.28 4.23 15.97
C ALA A 15 -24.71 4.45 17.39
N PRO A 16 -25.52 4.69 18.46
CA PRO A 16 -24.98 4.86 19.80
C PRO A 16 -24.26 3.62 20.33
N LEU A 17 -24.73 2.42 19.97
CA LEU A 17 -24.08 1.16 20.34
C LEU A 17 -22.72 1.01 19.64
N VAL A 18 -22.68 1.27 18.33
CA VAL A 18 -21.45 1.23 17.55
C VAL A 18 -20.44 2.26 18.05
N PHE A 19 -20.89 3.46 18.41
CA PHE A 19 -20.03 4.51 18.98
C PHE A 19 -19.40 4.11 20.31
N LEU A 20 -20.18 3.53 21.23
CA LEU A 20 -19.64 3.01 22.49
C LEU A 20 -18.62 1.90 22.26
N LEU A 21 -18.90 0.98 21.34
CA LEU A 21 -17.99 -0.11 20.99
C LEU A 21 -16.69 0.43 20.38
N ASP A 22 -16.78 1.38 19.46
CA ASP A 22 -15.64 2.01 18.78
C ASP A 22 -14.74 2.80 19.76
N ILE A 23 -15.32 3.53 20.71
CA ILE A 23 -14.57 4.15 21.81
C ILE A 23 -13.88 3.10 22.68
N SER A 24 -14.59 2.04 23.08
CA SER A 24 -14.02 0.99 23.93
C SER A 24 -12.86 0.26 23.25
N GLY A 25 -12.99 -0.01 21.95
CA GLY A 25 -11.95 -0.65 21.15
C GLY A 25 -10.72 0.23 21.02
N ARG A 26 -10.91 1.52 20.72
CA ARG A 26 -9.80 2.48 20.67
C ARG A 26 -9.12 2.67 22.02
N ALA A 27 -9.88 2.71 23.12
CA ALA A 27 -9.31 2.78 24.47
C ALA A 27 -8.48 1.52 24.79
N MET A 28 -8.96 0.34 24.40
CA MET A 28 -8.22 -0.91 24.58
C MET A 28 -6.93 -0.95 23.75
N LEU A 29 -6.99 -0.59 22.46
CA LEU A 29 -5.81 -0.51 21.60
C LEU A 29 -4.79 0.51 22.11
N TRP A 30 -5.27 1.63 22.65
CA TRP A 30 -4.43 2.64 23.26
C TRP A 30 -3.71 2.12 24.52
N LEU A 31 -4.40 1.36 25.38
CA LEU A 31 -3.79 0.70 26.54
C LEU A 31 -2.73 -0.34 26.14
N LEU A 32 -2.91 -1.00 25.00
CA LEU A 32 -1.94 -1.93 24.42
C LEU A 32 -0.76 -1.23 23.72
N GLY A 33 -0.73 0.10 23.72
CA GLY A 33 0.34 0.90 23.11
C GLY A 33 0.20 1.07 21.60
N GLN A 34 -0.88 0.57 20.99
CA GLN A 34 -1.17 0.73 19.57
C GLN A 34 -1.93 2.04 19.37
N ARG A 35 -1.18 3.14 19.22
CA ARG A 35 -1.74 4.39 18.68
C ARG A 35 -2.16 4.08 17.25
N GLY A 36 -3.44 4.29 16.94
CA GLY A 36 -4.00 4.03 15.62
C GLY A 36 -3.27 4.85 14.56
N GLU A 37 -2.23 4.27 13.97
CA GLU A 37 -1.77 4.66 12.66
C GLU A 37 -2.77 4.07 11.68
N SER A 38 -3.77 4.87 11.30
CA SER A 38 -4.47 4.72 10.02
C SER A 38 -3.59 5.24 8.88
N GLU A 39 -2.29 4.97 8.91
CA GLU A 39 -1.59 4.86 7.65
C GLU A 39 -1.91 3.46 7.17
N GLU A 40 -2.78 3.40 6.17
CA GLU A 40 -2.91 2.30 5.24
C GLU A 40 -1.53 2.11 4.57
N LYS A 41 -0.58 1.58 5.35
CA LYS A 41 0.73 1.14 4.88
C LYS A 41 0.44 -0.12 4.11
N VAL A 42 0.03 0.05 2.85
CA VAL A 42 -0.09 -1.06 1.92
C VAL A 42 1.28 -1.73 1.90
N THR A 43 1.30 -2.96 2.40
CA THR A 43 2.51 -3.76 2.45
C THR A 43 2.88 -4.22 1.05
N ASP A 44 4.17 -4.49 0.81
CA ASP A 44 4.63 -5.02 -0.47
C ASP A 44 3.90 -6.30 -0.87
N GLU A 45 3.49 -7.10 0.11
CA GLU A 45 2.75 -8.34 -0.11
C GLU A 45 1.32 -8.07 -0.58
N GLU A 46 0.65 -7.05 -0.03
CA GLU A 46 -0.64 -6.57 -0.51
C GLU A 46 -0.53 -5.99 -1.93
N ILE A 47 0.53 -5.26 -2.25
CA ILE A 47 0.76 -4.76 -3.62
C ILE A 47 0.90 -5.93 -4.61
N LYS A 48 1.67 -6.97 -4.27
CA LYS A 48 1.82 -8.16 -5.12
C LYS A 48 0.48 -8.87 -5.35
N MET A 49 -0.32 -9.00 -4.29
CA MET A 49 -1.66 -9.58 -4.36
C MET A 49 -2.58 -8.79 -5.30
N LEU A 50 -2.61 -7.46 -5.16
CA LEU A 50 -3.41 -6.57 -6.00
C LEU A 50 -3.00 -6.64 -7.48
N VAL A 51 -1.69 -6.68 -7.77
CA VAL A 51 -1.18 -6.78 -9.15
C VAL A 51 -1.51 -8.15 -9.76
N ALA A 52 -1.46 -9.23 -8.97
CA ALA A 52 -1.85 -10.57 -9.43
C ALA A 52 -3.35 -10.65 -9.74
N GLU A 53 -4.19 -10.05 -8.88
CA GLU A 53 -5.65 -9.95 -9.11
C GLU A 53 -5.95 -9.14 -10.37
N ALA A 54 -5.25 -8.02 -10.58
CA ALA A 54 -5.41 -7.18 -11.75
C ALA A 54 -4.98 -7.87 -13.07
N GLU A 55 -3.95 -8.71 -13.03
CA GLU A 55 -3.58 -9.58 -14.17
C GLU A 55 -4.68 -10.63 -14.43
N HIS A 56 -5.20 -11.26 -13.38
CA HIS A 56 -6.25 -12.28 -13.50
C HIS A 56 -7.55 -11.73 -14.12
N HIS A 57 -7.93 -10.51 -13.73
CA HIS A 57 -9.05 -9.78 -14.30
C HIS A 57 -8.80 -9.21 -15.71
N GLY A 58 -7.60 -9.39 -16.26
CA GLY A 58 -7.22 -8.94 -17.60
C GLY A 58 -7.02 -7.42 -17.72
N THR A 59 -6.94 -6.72 -16.60
CA THR A 59 -6.68 -5.27 -16.55
C THR A 59 -5.20 -4.98 -16.77
N ILE A 60 -4.32 -5.90 -16.40
CA ILE A 60 -2.86 -5.82 -16.57
C ILE A 60 -2.38 -6.98 -17.41
N GLU A 61 -1.51 -6.71 -18.38
CA GLU A 61 -0.89 -7.76 -19.17
C GLU A 61 0.28 -8.42 -18.43
N SER A 62 0.61 -9.67 -18.76
CA SER A 62 1.73 -10.39 -18.13
C SER A 62 3.08 -9.67 -18.30
N ASP A 63 3.24 -8.86 -19.34
CA ASP A 63 4.44 -8.07 -19.61
C ASP A 63 4.54 -6.86 -18.66
N GLU A 64 3.43 -6.18 -18.43
CA GLU A 64 3.31 -5.11 -17.45
C GLU A 64 3.52 -5.62 -16.02
N ARG A 65 2.99 -6.79 -15.66
CA ARG A 65 3.29 -7.42 -14.36
C ARG A 65 4.79 -7.63 -14.17
N ARG A 66 5.50 -8.12 -15.20
CA ARG A 66 6.95 -8.32 -15.12
C ARG A 66 7.70 -7.00 -14.96
N MET A 67 7.22 -5.94 -15.61
CA MET A 67 7.75 -4.59 -15.43
C MET A 67 7.55 -4.09 -13.98
N ILE A 68 6.32 -4.17 -13.45
CA ILE A 68 5.99 -3.73 -12.08
C ILE A 68 6.84 -4.48 -11.05
N ALA A 69 6.95 -5.80 -11.19
CA ALA A 69 7.83 -6.60 -10.33
C ALA A 69 9.31 -6.19 -10.46
N GLY A 70 9.75 -5.74 -11.64
CA GLY A 70 11.08 -5.19 -11.87
C GLY A 70 11.32 -3.86 -11.16
N VAL A 71 10.34 -2.96 -11.19
CA VAL A 71 10.39 -1.66 -10.49
C VAL A 71 10.45 -1.85 -8.98
N MET A 72 9.63 -2.74 -8.43
CA MET A 72 9.65 -3.09 -7.00
C MET A 72 11.05 -3.57 -6.57
N ARG A 73 11.64 -4.53 -7.31
CA ARG A 73 13.01 -5.00 -7.04
C ARG A 73 14.09 -3.95 -7.24
N LEU A 74 13.85 -2.93 -8.08
CA LEU A 74 14.81 -1.86 -8.30
C LEU A 74 14.92 -0.95 -7.09
N GLY A 75 13.81 -0.69 -6.38
CA GLY A 75 13.79 0.10 -5.15
C GLY A 75 14.67 -0.51 -4.05
N ASP A 76 14.69 -1.84 -3.94
CA ASP A 76 15.50 -2.57 -2.96
C ASP A 76 16.95 -2.81 -3.41
N ARG A 77 17.28 -2.51 -4.67
CA ARG A 77 18.59 -2.84 -5.25
C ARG A 77 19.61 -1.79 -4.83
N ALA A 78 20.68 -2.25 -4.18
CA ALA A 78 21.80 -1.38 -3.81
C ALA A 78 22.41 -0.68 -5.03
N VAL A 79 22.71 0.62 -4.90
CA VAL A 79 23.28 1.46 -5.97
C VAL A 79 24.54 0.83 -6.60
N ARG A 80 25.37 0.18 -5.77
CA ARG A 80 26.57 -0.54 -6.22
C ARG A 80 26.31 -1.59 -7.31
N ALA A 81 25.11 -2.13 -7.37
CA ALA A 81 24.73 -3.18 -8.32
C ALA A 81 24.27 -2.62 -9.67
N VAL A 82 24.13 -1.30 -9.82
CA VAL A 82 23.69 -0.63 -11.06
C VAL A 82 24.72 0.40 -11.54
N MET A 83 25.47 1.02 -10.63
CA MET A 83 26.45 2.04 -10.98
C MET A 83 27.59 1.50 -11.85
N THR A 84 28.15 2.36 -12.70
CA THR A 84 29.44 2.11 -13.34
C THR A 84 30.56 2.43 -12.35
N PRO A 85 31.48 1.49 -12.05
CA PRO A 85 32.63 1.74 -11.19
C PRO A 85 33.49 2.90 -11.71
N ARG A 86 34.06 3.73 -10.81
CA ARG A 86 34.87 4.91 -11.19
C ARG A 86 36.06 4.58 -12.09
N THR A 87 36.57 3.36 -12.03
CA THR A 87 37.67 2.86 -12.87
C THR A 87 37.25 2.59 -14.32
N GLU A 88 35.96 2.47 -14.59
CA GLU A 88 35.37 2.18 -15.90
C GLU A 88 34.71 3.42 -16.52
N VAL A 89 34.91 4.60 -15.91
CA VAL A 89 34.40 5.88 -16.42
C VAL A 89 35.43 6.49 -17.37
N ASP A 90 35.00 6.86 -18.58
CA ASP A 90 35.81 7.60 -19.54
C ASP A 90 35.94 9.08 -19.10
N TRP A 91 37.18 9.56 -18.96
CA TRP A 91 37.47 10.93 -18.53
C TRP A 91 37.86 11.79 -19.73
N ILE A 92 37.29 13.00 -19.81
CA ILE A 92 37.74 14.03 -20.75
C ILE A 92 38.69 14.97 -19.99
N ASN A 93 39.93 15.09 -20.47
CA ASN A 93 40.90 16.03 -19.91
C ASN A 93 40.66 17.42 -20.51
N LEU A 94 40.49 18.42 -19.64
CA LEU A 94 40.20 19.82 -20.02
C LEU A 94 41.48 20.67 -20.18
N GLN A 95 42.65 20.11 -19.91
CA GLN A 95 43.93 20.82 -20.07
C GLN A 95 44.51 20.51 -21.44
N SER A 96 44.37 21.50 -22.33
CA SER A 96 45.17 21.67 -23.54
C SER A 96 46.50 22.36 -23.23
#